data_AF-A0A7Y7BC66-F1
#
_entry.id   AF-A0A7Y7BC66-F1
#
_cell.length_a   1.000
_cell.length_b   1.000
_cell.length_c   1.000
_cell.angle_alpha   90.00
_cell.angle_beta   90.00
_cell.angle_gamma   90.00
#
_symmetry.space_group_name_H-M   'P 1'
#
loop_
_entity.id
_entity.type
_entity.pdbx_description
1 polymer ?
#
loop_
_entity_poly.entity_id
_entity_poly.type
_entity_poly.pdbx_seq_one_letter_code
_entity_poly.pdbx_strand_id
1 'polypeptide(L)'
;MLLIIVAQVSYRKEQDGLLSFGDAFKIGLGISAIGGLAFGLYNTVYVLIIDPEFNEKYFAYEMGLERGTSEFEKQYAALMEGGSFMYSVGGQAILMFLTVFLIGFVVSIIGGLILQRKQNLKTA
;
A
#
# COMPACT_ATOMS: atom_id res chain seq x y z
N MET A 1 -6.68 7.25 0.11
CA MET A 1 -6.42 7.96 -1.17
C MET A 1 -6.93 9.39 -1.19
N LEU A 2 -8.19 9.66 -0.80
CA LEU A 2 -8.71 11.03 -0.71
C LEU A 2 -7.85 11.96 0.16
N LEU A 3 -7.24 11.43 1.22
CA LEU A 3 -6.31 12.17 2.09
C LEU A 3 -5.15 12.81 1.33
N ILE A 4 -4.62 12.17 0.28
CA ILE A 4 -3.52 12.72 -0.52
C ILE A 4 -3.97 14.00 -1.24
N ILE A 5 -5.11 13.93 -1.92
CA ILE A 5 -5.67 15.06 -2.66
C ILE A 5 -6.07 16.19 -1.70
N VAL A 6 -6.70 15.86 -0.57
CA VAL A 6 -7.08 16.86 0.45
C VAL A 6 -5.85 17.55 1.02
N ALA A 7 -4.78 16.80 1.31
CA ALA A 7 -3.52 17.36 1.80
C ALA A 7 -2.86 18.27 0.75
N GLN A 8 -2.80 17.86 -0.51
CA GLN A 8 -2.27 18.68 -1.61
C GLN A 8 -3.06 19.97 -1.81
N VAL A 9 -4.41 19.90 -1.75
CA VAL A 9 -5.28 21.08 -1.85
C VAL A 9 -5.08 22.01 -0.65
N SER A 10 -4.95 21.46 0.55
CA SER A 10 -4.76 22.27 1.77
C SER A 10 -3.41 22.98 1.76
N TYR A 11 -2.33 22.26 1.42
CA TYR A 11 -1.00 22.84 1.26
C TYR A 11 -0.99 23.94 0.19
N ARG A 12 -1.66 23.72 -0.94
CA ARG A 12 -1.81 24.75 -1.97
C ARG A 12 -2.51 26.01 -1.45
N LYS A 13 -3.53 25.87 -0.60
CA LYS A 13 -4.23 27.02 -0.01
C LYS A 13 -3.34 27.82 0.93
N GLU A 14 -2.50 27.13 1.70
CA GLU A 14 -1.53 27.76 2.62
C GLU A 14 -0.39 28.49 1.88
N GLN A 15 -0.07 28.07 0.65
CA GLN A 15 0.95 28.68 -0.21
C GLN A 15 0.36 29.66 -1.23
N ASP A 16 -0.67 30.42 -0.86
CA ASP A 16 -1.34 31.43 -1.72
C ASP A 16 -1.82 30.89 -3.09
N GLY A 17 -2.23 29.63 -3.11
CA GLY A 17 -2.70 28.95 -4.31
C GLY A 17 -1.59 28.39 -5.19
N LEU A 18 -0.32 28.47 -4.77
CA LEU A 18 0.84 27.89 -5.42
C LEU A 18 1.08 26.46 -4.93
N LEU A 19 1.51 25.60 -5.84
CA LEU A 19 1.90 24.23 -5.51
C LEU A 19 2.84 23.75 -6.60
N SER A 20 4.09 23.41 -6.23
CA SER A 20 4.98 22.75 -7.17
C SER A 20 4.64 21.25 -7.27
N PHE A 21 4.94 20.65 -8.42
CA PHE A 21 4.82 19.20 -8.57
C PHE A 21 5.65 18.45 -7.51
N GLY A 22 6.84 18.94 -7.20
CA GLY A 22 7.72 18.33 -6.20
C GLY A 22 7.12 18.32 -4.79
N ASP A 23 6.47 19.40 -4.38
CA ASP A 23 5.81 19.47 -3.07
C ASP A 23 4.60 18.55 -3.02
N ALA A 24 3.76 18.59 -4.06
CA ALA A 24 2.60 17.72 -4.18
C ALA A 24 3.00 16.23 -4.14
N PHE A 25 4.07 15.89 -4.86
CA PHE A 25 4.60 14.54 -4.94
C PHE A 25 5.13 14.06 -3.59
N LYS A 26 5.91 14.89 -2.88
CA LYS A 26 6.43 14.58 -1.54
C LYS A 26 5.32 14.36 -0.52
N ILE A 27 4.30 15.21 -0.52
CA ILE A 27 3.14 15.08 0.38
C ILE A 27 2.45 13.73 0.14
N GLY A 28 2.12 13.42 -1.11
CA GLY A 28 1.43 12.16 -1.42
C GLY A 28 2.28 10.93 -1.14
N LEU A 29 3.60 11.00 -1.37
CA LEU A 29 4.55 9.93 -1.06
C LEU A 29 4.68 9.67 0.45
N GLY A 30 4.74 10.74 1.26
CA GLY A 30 4.80 10.62 2.71
C GLY A 30 3.53 9.98 3.28
N ILE A 31 2.36 10.44 2.82
CA ILE A 31 1.07 9.89 3.24
C ILE A 31 0.94 8.42 2.82
N SER A 32 1.31 8.06 1.59
CA SER A 32 1.20 6.69 1.10
C SER A 32 2.18 5.75 1.82
N ALA A 33 3.39 6.21 2.15
CA ALA A 33 4.36 5.43 2.92
C ALA A 33 3.86 5.14 4.34
N ILE A 34 3.35 6.16 5.05
CA ILE A 34 2.80 5.98 6.40
C ILE A 34 1.57 5.07 6.36
N GLY A 35 0.66 5.27 5.40
CA GLY A 35 -0.50 4.42 5.22
C GLY A 35 -0.12 2.97 4.92
N GLY A 36 0.82 2.76 3.98
CA GLY A 36 1.32 1.43 3.67
C GLY A 36 1.96 0.74 4.87
N LEU A 37 2.74 1.47 5.67
CA LEU A 37 3.37 0.92 6.88
C LEU A 37 2.32 0.53 7.92
N ALA A 38 1.30 1.38 8.13
CA ALA A 38 0.22 1.08 9.04
C ALA A 38 -0.55 -0.19 8.62
N PHE A 39 -0.86 -0.35 7.34
CA PHE A 39 -1.52 -1.56 6.82
C PHE A 39 -0.62 -2.79 6.86
N GLY A 40 0.66 -2.66 6.54
CA GLY A 40 1.63 -3.75 6.66
C GLY A 40 1.77 -4.24 8.11
N LEU A 41 1.88 -3.31 9.07
CA LEU A 41 1.92 -3.62 10.51
C LEU A 41 0.62 -4.24 11.00
N TYR A 42 -0.53 -3.68 10.59
CA TYR A 42 -1.84 -4.24 10.90
C TYR A 42 -1.93 -5.70 10.43
N ASN A 43 -1.53 -5.98 9.18
CA ASN A 43 -1.54 -7.34 8.64
C ASN A 43 -0.64 -8.28 9.45
N THR A 44 0.57 -7.82 9.81
CA THR A 44 1.48 -8.60 10.66
C THR A 44 0.86 -8.93 12.01
N VAL A 45 0.25 -7.95 12.69
CA VAL A 45 -0.43 -8.18 13.98
C VAL A 45 -1.61 -9.13 13.81
N TYR A 46 -2.39 -8.97 12.73
CA TYR A 46 -3.52 -9.82 12.44
C TYR A 46 -3.10 -11.28 12.28
N VAL A 47 -2.11 -11.56 11.44
CA VAL A 47 -1.65 -12.93 11.17
C VAL A 47 -0.81 -13.51 12.32
N LEU A 48 -0.15 -12.70 13.15
CA LEU A 48 0.64 -13.26 14.28
C LEU A 48 -0.16 -13.44 15.57
N ILE A 49 -1.15 -12.58 15.82
CA ILE A 49 -1.82 -12.50 17.13
C ILE A 49 -3.31 -12.84 17.03
N ILE A 50 -3.98 -12.42 15.95
CA ILE A 50 -5.45 -12.52 15.86
C ILE A 50 -5.86 -13.84 15.21
N ASP A 51 -5.32 -14.17 14.04
CA ASP A 51 -5.60 -15.42 13.33
C ASP A 51 -4.33 -16.01 12.68
N PRO A 52 -3.55 -16.81 13.43
CA PRO A 52 -2.34 -17.48 12.93
C PRO A 52 -2.59 -18.45 11.78
N GLU A 53 -3.79 -19.02 11.71
CA GLU A 53 -4.18 -19.95 10.65
C GLU A 53 -4.72 -19.23 9.40
N PHE A 54 -4.74 -17.89 9.38
CA PHE A 54 -5.34 -17.12 8.30
C PHE A 54 -4.78 -17.52 6.94
N ASN A 55 -3.47 -17.70 6.83
CA ASN A 55 -2.80 -18.05 5.56
C ASN A 55 -3.21 -19.43 5.05
N GLU A 56 -3.26 -20.41 5.95
CA GLU A 56 -3.68 -21.78 5.62
C GLU A 56 -5.15 -21.84 5.23
N LYS A 57 -6.02 -21.12 5.96
CA LYS A 57 -7.45 -20.99 5.65
C LYS A 57 -7.66 -20.31 4.29
N TYR A 58 -6.92 -19.23 4.04
CA TYR A 58 -7.00 -18.48 2.79
C TYR A 58 -6.52 -19.32 1.61
N PHE A 59 -5.40 -20.03 1.75
CA PHE A 59 -4.89 -20.95 0.72
C PHE A 59 -5.86 -22.10 0.43
N ALA A 60 -6.41 -22.73 1.48
CA ALA A 60 -7.42 -23.79 1.34
C ALA A 60 -8.65 -23.28 0.57
N TYR A 61 -9.14 -22.09 0.91
CA TYR A 61 -10.26 -21.46 0.22
C TYR A 61 -9.95 -21.14 -1.25
N GLU A 62 -8.78 -20.54 -1.54
CA GLU A 62 -8.38 -20.15 -2.90
C GLU A 62 -8.19 -21.37 -3.81
N MET A 63 -7.66 -22.46 -3.27
CA MET A 63 -7.45 -23.71 -4.00
C MET A 63 -8.68 -24.63 -4.02
N GLY A 64 -9.74 -24.29 -3.28
CA GLY A 64 -10.92 -25.15 -3.14
C GLY A 64 -10.63 -26.48 -2.42
N LEU A 65 -9.64 -26.49 -1.53
CA LEU A 65 -9.19 -27.67 -0.80
C LEU A 65 -9.71 -27.66 0.63
N GLU A 66 -10.02 -28.84 1.18
CA GLU A 66 -10.29 -28.99 2.61
C GLU A 66 -8.98 -29.14 3.39
N ARG A 67 -8.85 -28.37 4.48
CA ARG A 67 -7.70 -28.44 5.40
C ARG A 67 -7.62 -29.81 6.06
N GLY A 68 -6.40 -30.29 6.30
CA GLY A 68 -6.15 -31.61 6.89
C GLY A 68 -6.26 -32.79 5.92
N THR A 69 -6.56 -32.54 4.65
CA THR A 69 -6.44 -33.57 3.59
C THR A 69 -4.99 -33.73 3.15
N SER A 70 -4.60 -34.94 2.72
CA SER A 70 -3.23 -35.19 2.21
C SER A 70 -2.89 -34.35 0.97
N GLU A 71 -3.91 -33.98 0.19
CA GLU A 71 -3.74 -33.11 -0.97
C GLU A 71 -3.43 -31.66 -0.57
N PHE A 72 -4.16 -31.12 0.42
CA PHE A 72 -3.87 -29.81 0.99
C PHE A 72 -2.44 -29.73 1.54
N GLU A 73 -2.04 -30.68 2.41
CA GLU A 73 -0.70 -30.67 3.03
C GLU A 73 0.41 -30.70 1.99
N LYS A 74 0.25 -31.52 0.94
CA LYS A 74 1.23 -31.63 -0.14
C LYS A 74 1.37 -30.33 -0.93
N GLN A 75 0.25 -29.69 -1.30
CA GLN A 75 0.28 -28.46 -2.08
C GLN A 75 0.77 -27.27 -1.25
N TYR A 76 0.36 -27.19 0.02
CA TYR A 76 0.79 -26.13 0.92
C TYR A 76 2.29 -26.26 1.25
N ALA A 77 2.78 -27.47 1.53
CA ALA A 77 4.21 -27.70 1.72
C ALA A 77 5.04 -27.33 0.49
N ALA A 78 4.58 -27.69 -0.72
CA ALA A 78 5.26 -27.32 -1.97
C ALA A 78 5.31 -25.80 -2.19
N LEU A 79 4.24 -25.07 -1.81
CA LEU A 79 4.21 -23.61 -1.87
C LEU A 79 5.21 -22.97 -0.90
N MET A 80 5.33 -23.52 0.31
CA MET A 80 6.24 -23.01 1.33
C MET A 80 7.71 -23.35 1.01
N GLU A 81 7.98 -24.57 0.52
CA GLU A 81 9.31 -25.00 0.06
C GLU A 81 9.76 -24.29 -1.22
N GLY A 82 8.83 -23.91 -2.09
CA GLY A 82 9.09 -23.14 -3.31
C GLY A 82 9.60 -21.71 -3.06
N GLY A 83 9.84 -21.32 -1.81
CA GLY A 83 10.43 -20.04 -1.46
C GLY A 83 9.48 -18.87 -1.66
N SER A 84 8.18 -19.10 -1.46
CA SER A 84 7.16 -18.08 -1.67
C SER A 84 7.16 -17.08 -0.50
N PHE A 85 8.20 -16.25 -0.43
CA PHE A 85 8.34 -15.17 0.56
C PHE A 85 7.05 -14.36 0.68
N MET A 86 6.36 -14.16 -0.44
CA MET A 86 5.05 -13.53 -0.59
C MET A 86 3.96 -14.09 0.35
N TYR A 87 4.03 -15.37 0.73
CA TYR A 87 3.08 -16.03 1.63
C TYR A 87 3.57 -16.06 3.08
N SER A 88 4.85 -15.74 3.34
CA SER A 88 5.32 -15.51 4.70
C SER A 88 4.68 -14.25 5.28
N VAL A 89 4.60 -14.16 6.61
CA VAL A 89 4.09 -12.97 7.31
C VAL A 89 4.82 -11.69 6.85
N GLY A 90 6.15 -11.76 6.71
CA GLY A 90 6.96 -10.64 6.26
C GLY A 90 6.68 -10.24 4.81
N GLY A 91 6.56 -11.21 3.91
CA GLY A 91 6.26 -10.91 2.51
C GLY A 91 4.84 -10.40 2.31
N GLN A 92 3.85 -10.92 3.02
CA GLN A 92 2.49 -10.38 2.99
C GLN A 92 2.42 -8.95 3.54
N ALA A 93 3.15 -8.66 4.62
CA ALA A 93 3.26 -7.30 5.15
C ALA A 93 3.88 -6.34 4.11
N ILE A 94 4.92 -6.78 3.40
CA ILE A 94 5.53 -6.02 2.30
C ILE A 94 4.57 -5.86 1.13
N LEU A 95 3.79 -6.88 0.78
CA LEU A 95 2.79 -6.78 -0.29
C LEU A 95 1.67 -5.81 0.06
N MET A 96 1.16 -5.87 1.28
CA MET A 96 0.18 -4.91 1.79
C MET A 96 0.75 -3.50 1.81
N PHE A 97 2.00 -3.33 2.23
CA PHE A 97 2.69 -2.04 2.12
C PHE A 97 2.76 -1.56 0.67
N LEU A 98 3.29 -2.39 -0.24
CA LEU A 98 3.54 -2.02 -1.63
C LEU A 98 2.25 -1.70 -2.38
N THR A 99 1.19 -2.48 -2.18
CA THR A 99 -0.10 -2.22 -2.81
C THR A 99 -0.65 -0.84 -2.41
N VAL A 100 -0.68 -0.52 -1.12
CA VAL A 100 -1.14 0.79 -0.63
C VAL A 100 -0.20 1.91 -1.07
N PHE A 101 1.11 1.68 -0.98
CA PHE A 101 2.14 2.65 -1.34
C PHE A 101 2.10 2.99 -2.83
N LEU A 102 2.03 2.00 -3.72
CA LEU A 102 2.01 2.19 -5.17
C LEU A 102 0.73 2.88 -5.64
N ILE A 103 -0.42 2.53 -5.07
CA ILE A 103 -1.67 3.26 -5.37
C ILE A 103 -1.52 4.72 -4.95
N GLY A 104 -1.00 4.97 -3.74
CA GLY A 104 -0.76 6.33 -3.27
C GLY A 104 0.29 7.09 -4.08
N PHE A 105 1.32 6.40 -4.59
CA PHE A 105 2.32 6.95 -5.50
C PHE A 105 1.69 7.44 -6.80
N VAL A 106 0.83 6.63 -7.42
CA VAL A 106 0.10 7.01 -8.64
C VAL A 106 -0.84 8.20 -8.37
N VAL A 107 -1.60 8.16 -7.28
CA VAL A 107 -2.49 9.26 -6.87
C VAL A 107 -1.70 10.54 -6.60
N SER A 108 -0.52 10.43 -5.99
CA SER A 108 0.38 11.55 -5.73
C SER A 108 0.81 12.25 -7.01
N ILE A 109 1.20 11.47 -8.03
CA ILE A 109 1.57 11.99 -9.36
C ILE A 109 0.39 12.67 -10.03
N ILE A 110 -0.77 11.99 -10.10
CA ILE A 110 -1.97 12.54 -10.75
C ILE A 110 -2.40 13.83 -10.07
N GLY A 111 -2.50 13.83 -8.73
CA GLY A 111 -2.85 15.02 -7.96
C GLY A 111 -1.85 16.16 -8.13
N GLY A 112 -0.55 15.85 -8.14
CA GLY A 112 0.51 16.84 -8.37
C GLY A 112 0.45 17.45 -9.78
N LEU A 113 0.19 16.66 -10.81
CA LEU A 113 0.07 17.14 -12.20
C LEU A 113 -1.18 18.00 -12.42
N ILE A 114 -2.28 17.68 -11.76
CA ILE A 114 -3.56 18.42 -11.87
C ILE A 114 -3.53 19.70 -11.04
N LEU A 115 -3.00 19.65 -9.81
CA LEU A 115 -3.08 20.75 -8.86
C LEU A 115 -1.90 21.73 -8.94
N GLN A 116 -0.84 21.41 -9.69
CA GLN A 116 0.32 22.28 -9.82
C GLN A 116 -0.05 23.68 -10.30
N ARG A 117 0.53 24.69 -9.65
CA ARG A 117 0.42 26.10 -10.05
C ARG A 117 1.71 26.81 -9.71
N LYS A 118 2.38 27.34 -10.73
CA LYS A 118 3.61 28.14 -10.61
C LYS A 118 3.25 29.62 -10.61
N GLN A 119 4.08 30.45 -9.97
CA GLN A 119 3.96 31.90 -10.08
C GLN A 119 4.22 32.31 -11.53
N ASN A 120 3.27 33.04 -12.13
CA ASN A 120 3.53 33.74 -13.38
C ASN A 120 4.46 34.92 -13.05
N LEU A 121 5.75 34.78 -13.34
CA LEU A 121 6.64 35.94 -13.42
C LEU A 121 6.05 36.85 -14.49
N LYS A 122 5.40 37.95 -14.08
CA LYS A 122 5.11 39.04 -15.01
C LYS A 122 6.46 39.57 -15.47
N THR A 123 6.84 39.25 -16.70
CA THR A 123 7.90 39.96 -17.41
C THR A 123 7.49 41.44 -17.43
N ALA A 124 8.22 42.24 -16.68
CA ALA A 124 8.12 43.69 -16.67
C ALA A 124 8.72 44.27 -17.96
#